data_AF-A0A4Q4WI16-F1
#
_entry.id   AF-A0A4Q4WI16-F1
#
_cell.length_a   1.000
_cell.length_b   1.000
_cell.length_c   1.000
_cell.angle_alpha   90.00
_cell.angle_beta   90.00
_cell.angle_gamma   90.00
#
_symmetry.space_group_name_H-M   'P 1'
#
loop_
_entity.id
_entity.type
_entity.pdbx_description
1 polymer ?
#
loop_
_entity_poly.entity_id
_entity_poly.type
_entity_poly.pdbx_seq_one_letter_code
_entity_poly.pdbx_strand_id
1 'polypeptide(L)'
;MGSIDQQTTDALKAPRRMLDDDSLPISGSETSHASPMASFITSNSSSQSVLDDTSPPKAGKPALQLPTLDPSEFRWHPSPTDSSVLQRKANGVEALVGIKDANAIGAYDFYNNIVLRVGDISGLTLPRLKRAFVRAMLDARFENPSIACYGVWGQNKEPHLPHIQYRPFKSHSEARAWAHNSIFVRATTLTSPELRVERTKRRRAAAVPQPANSLDIIISADVANERTPLEPGTKVDIMFLFNHLSWDGKARYFTSELVQRATEILDKGEENVVPAYRWGEEKARLDPPILDVMLVGLDKLGPDYEVVHRKLLNSQLQVGLSWGLPVTNNQGDPLQVRHCMNIKDSRKIADAVRARLGSKYNIGHLGHAATVLALLKHNPIPASARDTAFLFSPLPVDGRGYLSEERKTRRYGNAQASAIVEFQKLASWGIKGEDPEGVKVALDNLAKKVKEDYDYWLGQSDYLLPISVANHNYVSNLVATSNAVPEVHAPVSTWLLCFYYLAFPPVR
;
A
#
# COMPACT_ATOMS: atom_id res chain seq x y z
N MET A 1 65.16 -2.64 13.15
CA MET A 1 65.88 -3.81 12.60
C MET A 1 65.50 -5.02 13.44
N GLY A 2 64.78 -6.00 12.86
CA GLY A 2 64.53 -7.40 13.32
C GLY A 2 63.92 -7.60 14.72
N SER A 3 63.14 -8.62 15.08
CA SER A 3 62.75 -9.91 14.48
C SER A 3 61.67 -10.52 15.44
N ILE A 4 60.48 -10.94 14.99
CA ILE A 4 60.03 -12.36 14.75
C ILE A 4 60.01 -13.19 16.06
N ASP A 5 58.85 -13.44 16.70
CA ASP A 5 57.79 -14.47 16.48
C ASP A 5 57.90 -15.74 17.35
N GLN A 6 56.70 -16.23 17.73
CA GLN A 6 56.28 -17.63 17.93
C GLN A 6 56.75 -18.39 19.21
N GLN A 7 55.99 -19.28 19.87
CA GLN A 7 54.76 -20.04 19.57
C GLN A 7 54.31 -20.83 20.84
N THR A 8 52.99 -21.06 21.02
CA THR A 8 52.28 -22.30 21.53
C THR A 8 52.63 -22.92 22.93
N THR A 9 51.81 -23.68 23.68
CA THR A 9 50.57 -24.49 23.49
C THR A 9 50.02 -24.99 24.85
N ASP A 10 48.81 -25.60 24.80
CA ASP A 10 48.17 -26.60 25.72
C ASP A 10 47.27 -26.11 26.87
N ALA A 11 46.17 -26.76 27.26
CA ALA A 11 45.28 -27.80 26.72
C ALA A 11 44.15 -28.08 27.76
N LEU A 12 43.12 -28.87 27.36
CA LEU A 12 42.08 -29.61 28.14
C LEU A 12 40.65 -29.05 28.05
N LYS A 13 39.56 -29.83 27.88
CA LYS A 13 39.28 -31.18 27.35
C LYS A 13 37.73 -31.32 27.34
N ALA A 14 37.19 -32.08 26.37
CA ALA A 14 35.76 -32.39 26.19
C ALA A 14 35.23 -33.48 27.18
N PRO A 15 33.95 -33.94 27.07
CA PRO A 15 33.66 -35.04 26.14
C PRO A 15 32.26 -35.09 25.45
N ARG A 16 32.21 -35.94 24.40
CA ARG A 16 31.10 -36.40 23.53
C ARG A 16 30.37 -37.65 24.07
N ARG A 17 29.12 -37.89 23.60
CA ARG A 17 28.49 -39.18 23.19
C ARG A 17 27.35 -38.82 22.19
N MET A 18 27.28 -39.22 20.91
CA MET A 18 27.20 -40.51 20.17
C MET A 18 25.86 -41.28 20.26
N LEU A 19 25.55 -41.91 19.12
CA LEU A 19 24.44 -42.81 18.70
C LEU A 19 23.43 -42.12 17.76
N ASP A 20 22.96 -42.69 16.65
CA ASP A 20 23.44 -43.67 15.65
C ASP A 20 22.44 -43.57 14.49
N ASP A 21 22.88 -43.88 13.28
CA ASP A 21 22.12 -43.85 12.02
C ASP A 21 22.00 -45.30 11.53
N ASP A 22 20.81 -45.73 11.07
CA ASP A 22 20.66 -46.66 9.94
C ASP A 22 19.19 -47.06 9.65
N SER A 23 18.96 -47.29 8.34
CA SER A 23 17.97 -48.16 7.67
C SER A 23 16.59 -47.62 7.19
N LEU A 24 16.47 -47.58 5.86
CA LEU A 24 15.26 -47.56 4.99
C LEU A 24 14.55 -48.95 5.00
N PRO A 25 13.49 -49.22 4.19
CA PRO A 25 12.23 -48.52 3.83
C PRO A 25 10.99 -49.41 4.14
N ILE A 26 9.73 -48.97 3.93
CA ILE A 26 8.59 -49.81 3.49
C ILE A 26 7.33 -48.97 3.21
N SER A 27 6.65 -49.38 2.15
CA SER A 27 5.32 -49.02 1.63
C SER A 27 4.16 -49.25 2.62
N GLY A 28 3.15 -48.39 2.60
CA GLY A 28 1.84 -48.66 3.22
C GLY A 28 0.80 -47.62 2.86
N SER A 29 -0.16 -48.03 2.04
CA SER A 29 -1.38 -47.31 1.67
C SER A 29 -2.32 -47.13 2.85
N GLU A 30 -2.86 -45.93 3.07
CA GLU A 30 -4.19 -45.78 3.67
C GLU A 30 -4.96 -44.63 3.00
N THR A 31 -5.99 -45.04 2.28
CA THR A 31 -7.13 -44.23 1.83
C THR A 31 -7.90 -43.74 3.05
N SER A 32 -7.96 -42.42 3.24
CA SER A 32 -8.90 -41.79 4.17
C SER A 32 -9.87 -40.93 3.37
N HIS A 33 -11.08 -41.46 3.20
CA HIS A 33 -12.25 -40.72 2.76
C HIS A 33 -12.63 -39.70 3.84
N ALA A 34 -12.44 -38.41 3.56
CA ALA A 34 -13.09 -37.33 4.29
C ALA A 34 -14.03 -36.58 3.34
N SER A 35 -15.32 -36.88 3.47
CA SER A 35 -16.41 -36.14 2.81
C SER A 35 -16.37 -34.66 3.23
N PRO A 36 -16.53 -33.70 2.30
CA PRO A 36 -16.71 -32.31 2.69
C PRO A 36 -18.11 -32.12 3.27
N MET A 37 -18.19 -31.72 4.54
CA MET A 37 -19.42 -31.16 5.11
C MET A 37 -19.75 -29.86 4.39
N ALA A 38 -20.86 -29.86 3.66
CA ALA A 38 -21.46 -28.67 3.09
C ALA A 38 -21.99 -27.77 4.22
N SER A 39 -21.37 -26.61 4.43
CA SER A 39 -21.99 -25.50 5.14
C SER A 39 -22.91 -24.75 4.17
N PHE A 40 -24.21 -25.04 4.26
CA PHE A 40 -25.23 -24.28 3.55
C PHE A 40 -25.35 -22.87 4.14
N ILE A 41 -24.82 -21.87 3.43
CA ILE A 41 -25.35 -20.51 3.50
C ILE A 41 -26.53 -20.49 2.53
N THR A 42 -27.76 -20.47 3.06
CA THR A 42 -28.97 -20.29 2.27
C THR A 42 -29.02 -18.88 1.70
N SER A 43 -28.49 -18.72 0.48
CA SER A 43 -28.75 -17.56 -0.35
C SER A 43 -30.14 -17.70 -0.97
N ASN A 44 -31.11 -16.94 -0.45
CA ASN A 44 -32.34 -16.69 -1.18
C ASN A 44 -32.00 -15.79 -2.38
N SER A 45 -31.56 -16.42 -3.46
CA SER A 45 -31.42 -15.86 -4.79
C SER A 45 -32.81 -15.73 -5.41
N SER A 46 -33.38 -14.53 -5.34
CA SER A 46 -34.42 -14.11 -6.27
C SER A 46 -33.77 -13.22 -7.32
N SER A 47 -33.50 -13.81 -8.47
CA SER A 47 -33.24 -13.14 -9.73
C SER A 47 -34.39 -12.18 -10.03
N GLN A 48 -34.15 -10.87 -9.87
CA GLN A 48 -34.97 -9.84 -10.51
C GLN A 48 -34.12 -9.08 -11.51
N SER A 49 -34.46 -9.29 -12.77
CA SER A 49 -34.14 -8.43 -13.89
C SER A 49 -34.51 -6.99 -13.56
N VAL A 50 -33.58 -6.07 -13.80
CA VAL A 50 -33.84 -4.63 -13.77
C VAL A 50 -34.83 -4.30 -14.89
N LEU A 51 -36.10 -4.14 -14.51
CA LEU A 51 -37.10 -3.37 -15.25
C LEU A 51 -37.46 -2.18 -14.37
N ASP A 52 -37.54 -1.01 -14.99
CA ASP A 52 -38.01 0.23 -14.39
C ASP A 52 -39.39 0.02 -13.74
N ASP A 53 -39.42 -0.10 -12.41
CA ASP A 53 -40.66 -0.06 -11.64
C ASP A 53 -40.58 1.12 -10.66
N THR A 54 -41.42 2.12 -10.91
CA THR A 54 -41.52 3.39 -10.18
C THR A 54 -42.40 3.29 -8.92
N SER A 55 -42.54 2.08 -8.37
CA SER A 55 -43.36 1.82 -7.18
C SER A 55 -42.59 2.08 -5.86
N PRO A 56 -43.21 2.67 -4.82
CA PRO A 56 -42.55 2.88 -3.52
C PRO A 56 -42.23 1.54 -2.84
N PRO A 57 -41.08 1.43 -2.15
CA PRO A 57 -40.65 0.16 -1.58
C PRO A 57 -41.56 -0.28 -0.42
N LYS A 58 -42.04 -1.53 -0.48
CA LYS A 58 -42.70 -2.21 0.65
C LYS A 58 -41.68 -2.40 1.79
N ALA A 59 -42.07 -1.97 3.00
CA ALA A 59 -41.29 -2.10 4.22
C ALA A 59 -41.07 -3.58 4.60
N GLY A 60 -39.85 -3.94 5.02
CA GLY A 60 -39.66 -5.20 5.75
C GLY A 60 -38.28 -5.85 5.81
N LYS A 61 -37.24 -5.34 5.15
CA LYS A 61 -35.83 -5.61 5.56
C LYS A 61 -35.25 -4.30 6.04
N PRO A 62 -34.61 -4.22 7.23
CA PRO A 62 -33.90 -3.01 7.61
C PRO A 62 -32.87 -2.75 6.51
N ALA A 63 -33.03 -1.64 5.79
CA ALA A 63 -32.01 -1.20 4.85
C ALA A 63 -30.71 -1.08 5.66
N LEU A 64 -29.63 -1.66 5.14
CA LEU A 64 -28.31 -1.51 5.74
C LEU A 64 -28.08 0.00 5.95
N GLN A 65 -28.03 0.44 7.20
CA GLN A 65 -27.87 1.85 7.50
C GLN A 65 -26.48 2.27 7.03
N LEU A 66 -26.43 3.20 6.08
CA LEU A 66 -25.16 3.69 5.56
C LEU A 66 -24.42 4.41 6.71
N PRO A 67 -23.13 4.15 6.92
CA PRO A 67 -22.34 4.86 7.91
C PRO A 67 -22.38 6.36 7.60
N THR A 68 -22.77 7.17 8.57
CA THR A 68 -22.70 8.62 8.47
C THR A 68 -21.29 9.09 8.83
N LEU A 69 -20.83 10.13 8.14
CA LEU A 69 -19.57 10.79 8.47
C LEU A 69 -19.85 12.03 9.29
N ASP A 70 -19.30 12.09 10.50
CA ASP A 70 -19.22 13.33 11.27
C ASP A 70 -17.78 13.85 11.24
N PRO A 71 -17.49 14.99 10.56
CA PRO A 71 -16.18 15.60 10.55
C PRO A 71 -15.59 15.84 11.95
N SER A 72 -16.44 16.11 12.94
CA SER A 72 -16.00 16.44 14.29
C SER A 72 -15.18 15.32 14.95
N GLU A 73 -15.49 14.06 14.64
CA GLU A 73 -14.78 12.89 15.16
C GLU A 73 -13.34 12.76 14.64
N PHE A 74 -13.05 13.34 13.48
CA PHE A 74 -11.78 13.16 12.77
C PHE A 74 -10.87 14.39 12.86
N ARG A 75 -11.29 15.43 13.60
CA ARG A 75 -10.51 16.65 13.79
C ARG A 75 -9.34 16.45 14.74
N TRP A 76 -8.27 17.19 14.48
CA TRP A 76 -7.14 17.28 15.41
C TRP A 76 -7.60 17.89 16.74
N HIS A 77 -7.27 17.23 17.83
CA HIS A 77 -7.53 17.67 19.20
C HIS A 77 -6.40 17.22 20.12
N PRO A 78 -6.20 17.84 21.30
CA PRO A 78 -5.22 17.37 22.28
C PRO A 78 -5.51 15.92 22.71
N SER A 79 -4.45 15.13 22.90
CA SER A 79 -4.58 13.76 23.40
C SER A 79 -5.09 13.76 24.85
N PRO A 80 -5.97 12.82 25.24
CA PRO A 80 -6.51 12.74 26.60
C PRO A 80 -5.44 12.35 27.63
N THR A 81 -4.33 11.72 27.19
CA THR A 81 -3.24 11.27 28.07
C THR A 81 -2.09 12.27 28.14
N ASP A 82 -1.95 13.17 27.15
CA ASP A 82 -0.88 14.16 27.06
C ASP A 82 -1.35 15.35 26.20
N SER A 83 -1.72 16.46 26.85
CA SER A 83 -2.22 17.65 26.14
C SER A 83 -1.19 18.33 25.22
N SER A 84 0.10 17.98 25.32
CA SER A 84 1.14 18.45 24.40
C SER A 84 1.17 17.69 23.07
N VAL A 85 0.45 16.57 22.98
CA VAL A 85 0.30 15.74 21.79
C VAL A 85 -1.02 16.07 21.12
N LEU A 86 -1.00 16.27 19.81
CA LEU A 86 -2.20 16.35 19.00
C LEU A 86 -2.56 14.95 18.50
N GLN A 87 -3.84 14.64 18.45
CA GLN A 87 -4.36 13.39 17.92
C GLN A 87 -5.60 13.62 17.08
N ARG A 88 -5.89 12.68 16.17
CA ARG A 88 -7.18 12.55 15.51
C ARG A 88 -7.49 11.09 15.26
N LYS A 89 -8.78 10.76 15.15
CA LYS A 89 -9.21 9.44 14.66
C LYS A 89 -8.75 9.29 13.21
N ALA A 90 -8.15 8.15 12.87
CA ALA A 90 -7.84 7.82 11.49
C ALA A 90 -9.14 7.65 10.69
N ASN A 91 -9.13 7.95 9.39
CA ASN A 91 -10.32 7.77 8.57
C ASN A 91 -10.04 7.26 7.16
N GLY A 92 -11.11 6.79 6.52
CA GLY A 92 -11.03 6.24 5.19
C GLY A 92 -10.04 5.08 5.15
N VAL A 93 -9.14 5.12 4.17
CA VAL A 93 -8.13 4.07 4.02
C VAL A 93 -7.15 4.02 5.20
N GLU A 94 -6.93 5.12 5.93
CA GLU A 94 -6.07 5.13 7.12
C GLU A 94 -6.59 4.15 8.18
N ALA A 95 -7.92 4.08 8.35
CA ALA A 95 -8.56 3.13 9.27
C ALA A 95 -8.36 1.68 8.81
N LEU A 96 -8.41 1.42 7.50
CA LEU A 96 -8.23 0.09 6.90
C LEU A 96 -6.79 -0.42 7.04
N VAL A 97 -5.81 0.40 6.67
CA VAL A 97 -4.39 0.00 6.74
C VAL A 97 -3.81 0.13 8.15
N GLY A 98 -4.54 0.81 9.04
CA GLY A 98 -4.25 0.99 10.45
C GLY A 98 -4.89 -0.05 11.37
N ILE A 99 -5.50 -1.12 10.85
CA ILE A 99 -5.95 -2.25 11.69
C ILE A 99 -4.75 -2.76 12.49
N LYS A 100 -4.87 -2.76 13.83
CA LYS A 100 -3.73 -2.88 14.76
C LYS A 100 -2.78 -4.01 14.43
N ASP A 101 -3.28 -5.24 14.38
CA ASP A 101 -2.43 -6.43 14.21
C ASP A 101 -1.83 -6.49 12.81
N ALA A 102 -2.61 -6.11 11.78
CA ALA A 102 -2.14 -6.02 10.40
C ALA A 102 -1.06 -4.95 10.23
N ASN A 103 -1.25 -3.77 10.83
CA ASN A 103 -0.27 -2.68 10.79
C ASN A 103 1.00 -3.06 11.55
N ALA A 104 0.87 -3.71 12.72
CA ALA A 104 1.98 -4.13 13.57
C ALA A 104 2.96 -5.09 12.88
N ILE A 105 2.47 -5.94 11.97
CA ILE A 105 3.30 -6.86 11.17
C ILE A 105 3.69 -6.31 9.78
N GLY A 106 3.27 -5.09 9.46
CA GLY A 106 3.55 -4.43 8.18
C GLY A 106 2.80 -5.02 6.99
N ALA A 107 1.53 -5.43 7.17
CA ALA A 107 0.74 -6.05 6.10
C ALA A 107 0.55 -5.15 4.87
N TYR A 108 0.49 -3.83 5.09
CA TYR A 108 0.26 -2.83 4.04
C TYR A 108 1.43 -1.86 3.86
N ASP A 109 2.54 -2.08 4.57
CA ASP A 109 3.75 -1.27 4.39
C ASP A 109 4.22 -1.38 2.95
N PHE A 110 4.60 -0.24 2.39
CA PHE A 110 5.10 -0.17 1.03
C PHE A 110 6.45 0.53 1.01
N TYR A 111 7.12 0.43 -0.14
CA TYR A 111 8.47 0.95 -0.27
C TYR A 111 8.74 1.49 -1.66
N ASN A 112 9.61 2.49 -1.71
CA ASN A 112 10.22 2.98 -2.94
C ASN A 112 11.71 2.65 -2.89
N ASN A 113 12.25 2.09 -3.96
CA ASN A 113 13.68 1.87 -4.10
C ASN A 113 14.23 2.75 -5.23
N ILE A 114 15.24 3.55 -4.90
CA ILE A 114 15.99 4.36 -5.86
C ILE A 114 17.42 3.84 -5.89
N VAL A 115 17.89 3.42 -7.07
CA VAL A 115 19.28 3.01 -7.30
C VAL A 115 20.00 4.15 -8.01
N LEU A 116 20.97 4.74 -7.33
CA LEU A 116 21.81 5.82 -7.85
C LEU A 116 23.21 5.30 -8.16
N ARG A 117 23.95 6.07 -8.96
CA ARG A 117 25.38 5.86 -9.18
C ARG A 117 26.13 7.11 -8.76
N VAL A 118 27.22 6.91 -8.04
CA VAL A 118 28.09 8.01 -7.61
C VAL A 118 28.71 8.67 -8.83
N GLY A 119 28.58 10.00 -8.92
CA GLY A 119 29.22 10.80 -9.96
C GLY A 119 30.69 11.10 -9.61
N ASP A 120 31.26 12.11 -10.26
CA ASP A 120 32.61 12.57 -9.97
C ASP A 120 32.63 13.48 -8.73
N ILE A 121 32.62 12.86 -7.54
CA ILE A 121 32.64 13.54 -6.24
C ILE A 121 33.62 12.84 -5.29
N SER A 122 34.48 13.62 -4.64
CA SER A 122 35.44 13.09 -3.68
C SER A 122 34.89 13.02 -2.24
N GLY A 123 35.34 12.01 -1.49
CA GLY A 123 35.05 11.87 -0.06
C GLY A 123 33.59 11.59 0.29
N LEU A 124 32.79 11.08 -0.65
CA LEU A 124 31.44 10.60 -0.36
C LEU A 124 31.53 9.26 0.39
N THR A 125 30.76 9.12 1.48
CA THR A 125 30.69 7.89 2.29
C THR A 125 29.25 7.67 2.73
N LEU A 126 28.90 6.44 3.13
CA LEU A 126 27.55 6.15 3.64
C LEU A 126 27.17 7.03 4.85
N PRO A 127 28.04 7.24 5.87
CA PRO A 127 27.78 8.20 6.95
C PRO A 127 27.58 9.64 6.49
N ARG A 128 28.29 10.10 5.45
CA ARG A 128 28.10 11.45 4.90
C ARG A 128 26.73 11.58 4.25
N LEU A 129 26.32 10.59 3.46
CA LEU A 129 24.96 10.51 2.90
C LEU A 129 23.92 10.53 4.02
N LYS A 130 24.09 9.73 5.07
CA LYS A 130 23.19 9.72 6.23
C LYS A 130 23.04 11.10 6.86
N ARG A 131 24.13 11.86 7.05
CA ARG A 131 24.04 13.22 7.62
C ARG A 131 23.23 14.16 6.71
N ALA A 132 23.43 14.08 5.40
CA ALA A 132 22.64 14.88 4.46
C ALA A 132 21.15 14.53 4.50
N PHE A 133 20.80 13.24 4.52
CA PHE A 133 19.42 12.81 4.69
C PHE A 133 18.82 13.19 6.05
N VAL A 134 19.61 13.16 7.13
CA VAL A 134 19.18 13.63 8.45
C VAL A 134 18.82 15.11 8.37
N ARG A 135 19.71 15.94 7.81
CA ARG A 135 19.46 17.38 7.60
C ARG A 135 18.20 17.60 6.77
N ALA A 136 18.06 16.88 5.65
CA ALA A 136 16.92 16.97 4.74
C ALA A 136 15.58 16.56 5.41
N MET A 137 15.60 15.51 6.23
CA MET A 137 14.43 15.06 7.00
C MET A 137 13.97 16.08 8.04
N LEU A 138 14.89 16.82 8.66
CA LEU A 138 14.54 17.90 9.57
C LEU A 138 13.82 19.04 8.85
N ASP A 139 14.32 19.44 7.68
CA ASP A 139 13.67 20.46 6.85
C ASP A 139 12.28 19.99 6.42
N ALA A 140 12.19 18.76 5.92
CA ALA A 140 10.96 18.17 5.45
C ALA A 140 9.91 18.08 6.55
N ARG A 141 10.31 17.73 7.79
CA ARG A 141 9.39 17.66 8.93
C ARG A 141 8.90 19.03 9.37
N PHE A 142 9.76 20.04 9.37
CA PHE A 142 9.34 21.38 9.74
C PHE A 142 8.34 21.95 8.72
N GLU A 143 8.52 21.66 7.43
CA GLU A 143 7.58 22.04 6.36
C GLU A 143 6.28 21.22 6.38
N ASN A 144 6.39 19.90 6.59
CA ASN A 144 5.28 18.98 6.63
C ASN A 144 5.42 18.02 7.84
N PRO A 145 4.82 18.36 8.98
CA PRO A 145 4.91 17.54 10.20
C PRO A 145 4.22 16.17 10.08
N SER A 146 3.34 15.94 9.08
CA SER A 146 2.65 14.66 8.87
C SER A 146 3.62 13.48 8.68
N ILE A 147 4.84 13.75 8.20
CA ILE A 147 5.88 12.71 8.00
C ILE A 147 6.37 12.07 9.30
N ALA A 148 6.03 12.68 10.44
CA ALA A 148 6.41 12.22 11.76
C ALA A 148 5.23 11.77 12.62
N CYS A 149 4.03 11.73 12.04
CA CYS A 149 2.88 11.16 12.71
C CYS A 149 3.08 9.66 12.96
N TYR A 150 2.38 9.13 13.96
CA TYR A 150 2.41 7.71 14.28
C TYR A 150 1.03 7.22 14.74
N GLY A 151 0.76 5.93 14.54
CA GLY A 151 -0.48 5.29 14.97
C GLY A 151 -0.45 4.92 16.44
N VAL A 152 -1.60 5.08 17.12
CA VAL A 152 -1.85 4.56 18.46
C VAL A 152 -3.23 3.88 18.51
N TRP A 153 -3.39 2.92 19.42
CA TRP A 153 -4.61 2.13 19.62
C TRP A 153 -4.89 2.00 21.11
N GLY A 154 -6.12 1.62 21.48
CA GLY A 154 -6.51 1.40 22.88
C GLY A 154 -6.67 2.67 23.71
N GLN A 155 -6.53 3.85 23.09
CA GLN A 155 -6.78 5.15 23.69
C GLN A 155 -8.16 5.58 23.17
N ASN A 156 -9.18 5.64 24.05
CA ASN A 156 -10.60 5.99 23.79
C ASN A 156 -11.58 4.79 23.81
N LYS A 157 -12.89 5.10 23.65
CA LYS A 157 -14.01 4.14 23.74
C LYS A 157 -13.98 3.03 22.68
N GLU A 158 -13.24 3.24 21.58
CA GLU A 158 -13.12 2.32 20.46
C GLU A 158 -11.66 1.82 20.37
N PRO A 159 -11.24 0.85 21.21
CA PRO A 159 -9.83 0.49 21.38
C PRO A 159 -9.19 -0.15 20.16
N HIS A 160 -10.00 -0.69 19.23
CA HIS A 160 -9.55 -1.30 17.98
C HIS A 160 -9.28 -0.29 16.86
N LEU A 161 -9.81 0.94 16.96
CA LEU A 161 -9.65 1.94 15.91
C LEU A 161 -8.35 2.74 16.06
N PRO A 162 -7.58 2.92 14.98
CA PRO A 162 -6.35 3.69 15.01
C PRO A 162 -6.64 5.19 15.22
N HIS A 163 -5.81 5.81 16.06
CA HIS A 163 -5.65 7.25 16.11
C HIS A 163 -4.28 7.62 15.57
N ILE A 164 -4.19 8.75 14.88
CA ILE A 164 -2.93 9.30 14.39
C ILE A 164 -2.53 10.41 15.35
N GLN A 165 -1.32 10.32 15.88
CA GLN A 165 -0.75 11.29 16.81
C GLN A 165 0.42 12.05 16.22
N TYR A 166 0.57 13.29 16.68
CA TYR A 166 1.67 14.16 16.39
C TYR A 166 2.19 14.82 17.68
N ARG A 167 3.50 14.75 17.88
CA ARG A 167 4.20 15.40 18.99
C ARG A 167 5.26 16.37 18.44
N PRO A 168 5.15 17.69 18.72
CA PRO A 168 6.22 18.62 18.45
C PRO A 168 7.48 18.29 19.27
N PHE A 169 8.66 18.58 18.72
CA PHE A 169 9.89 18.37 19.47
C PHE A 169 10.11 19.45 20.53
N LYS A 170 10.73 19.05 21.64
CA LYS A 170 11.12 19.97 22.72
C LYS A 170 12.47 20.62 22.46
N SER A 171 13.29 20.04 21.58
CA SER A 171 14.65 20.50 21.31
C SER A 171 15.18 20.06 19.94
N HIS A 172 16.20 20.75 19.42
CA HIS A 172 16.95 20.33 18.23
C HIS A 172 17.66 18.98 18.41
N SER A 173 18.13 18.68 19.63
CA SER A 173 18.73 17.38 19.95
C SER A 173 17.75 16.23 19.76
N GLU A 174 16.51 16.41 20.25
CA GLU A 174 15.44 15.43 20.06
C GLU A 174 15.10 15.29 18.58
N ALA A 175 15.00 16.42 17.86
CA ALA A 175 14.71 16.42 16.44
C ALA A 175 15.76 15.65 15.62
N ARG A 176 17.03 15.94 15.88
CA ARG A 176 18.16 15.27 15.22
C ARG A 176 18.21 13.78 15.56
N ALA A 177 17.93 13.42 16.82
CA ALA A 177 17.90 12.01 17.24
C ALA A 177 16.80 11.24 16.51
N TRP A 178 15.60 11.80 16.38
CA TRP A 178 14.52 11.21 15.59
C TRP A 178 14.94 10.95 14.14
N ALA A 179 15.41 11.98 13.42
CA ALA A 179 15.80 11.82 12.02
C ALA A 179 16.96 10.83 11.86
N HIS A 180 17.94 10.87 12.76
CA HIS A 180 19.07 9.94 12.76
C HIS A 180 18.65 8.48 12.98
N ASN A 181 17.63 8.24 13.80
CA ASN A 181 17.14 6.91 14.12
C ASN A 181 16.20 6.35 13.04
N SER A 182 15.65 7.19 12.17
CA SER A 182 14.89 6.77 10.98
C SER A 182 15.77 6.47 9.76
N ILE A 183 17.07 6.78 9.80
CA ILE A 183 17.98 6.59 8.66
C ILE A 183 19.08 5.58 9.02
N PHE A 184 19.16 4.50 8.26
CA PHE A 184 20.10 3.41 8.42
C PHE A 184 21.09 3.41 7.26
N VAL A 185 22.36 3.13 7.55
CA VAL A 185 23.38 2.87 6.54
C VAL A 185 23.85 1.42 6.63
N ARG A 186 24.20 0.82 5.49
CA ARG A 186 24.70 -0.55 5.41
C ARG A 186 25.75 -0.68 4.31
N ALA A 187 26.96 -1.06 4.68
CA ALA A 187 27.93 -1.62 3.75
C ALA A 187 27.59 -3.10 3.54
N THR A 188 27.06 -3.47 2.38
CA THR A 188 26.51 -4.80 2.13
C THR A 188 26.37 -5.12 0.65
N THR A 189 26.48 -6.40 0.31
CA THR A 189 26.18 -6.96 -1.01
C THR A 189 24.69 -7.24 -1.21
N LEU A 190 23.87 -7.17 -0.15
CA LEU A 190 22.44 -7.43 -0.23
C LEU A 190 21.73 -6.35 -1.03
N THR A 191 20.81 -6.77 -1.90
CA THR A 191 19.92 -5.89 -2.65
C THR A 191 18.83 -5.31 -1.75
N SER A 192 18.25 -4.18 -2.15
CA SER A 192 17.11 -3.57 -1.42
C SER A 192 15.94 -4.55 -1.17
N PRO A 193 15.50 -5.39 -2.14
CA PRO A 193 14.48 -6.41 -1.88
C PRO A 193 14.88 -7.41 -0.78
N GLU A 194 16.14 -7.84 -0.73
CA GLU A 194 16.63 -8.77 0.30
C GLU A 194 16.67 -8.11 1.68
N LEU A 195 17.14 -6.86 1.77
CA LEU A 195 17.10 -6.07 3.00
C LEU A 195 15.66 -5.86 3.51
N ARG A 196 14.70 -5.67 2.61
CA ARG A 196 13.28 -5.58 2.95
C ARG A 196 12.76 -6.89 3.54
N VAL A 197 13.12 -8.02 2.93
CA VAL A 197 12.73 -9.35 3.42
C VAL A 197 13.33 -9.61 4.80
N GLU A 198 14.62 -9.33 5.00
CA GLU A 198 15.28 -9.47 6.31
C GLU A 198 14.55 -8.64 7.38
N ARG A 199 14.28 -7.36 7.08
CA ARG A 199 13.60 -6.45 8.00
C ARG A 199 12.20 -6.91 8.35
N THR A 200 11.44 -7.37 7.35
CA THR A 200 10.06 -7.85 7.55
C THR A 200 10.04 -9.12 8.40
N LYS A 201 10.94 -10.07 8.13
CA LYS A 201 11.08 -11.30 8.93
C LYS A 201 11.44 -10.99 10.37
N ARG A 202 12.43 -10.11 10.62
CA ARG A 202 12.81 -9.70 11.98
C ARG A 202 11.63 -9.10 12.74
N ARG A 203 10.84 -8.24 12.08
CA ARG A 203 9.67 -7.60 12.69
C ARG A 203 8.56 -8.60 13.04
N ARG A 204 8.27 -9.54 12.14
CA ARG A 204 7.24 -10.58 12.35
C ARG A 204 7.65 -11.62 13.39
N ALA A 205 8.95 -11.87 13.55
CA ALA A 205 9.48 -12.79 14.55
C ALA A 205 9.54 -12.19 15.97
N ALA A 206 9.29 -10.89 16.13
CA ALA A 206 9.26 -10.26 17.45
C ALA A 206 8.08 -10.79 18.28
N ALA A 207 8.28 -11.00 19.59
CA ALA A 207 7.23 -11.48 20.49
C ALA A 207 5.99 -10.55 20.49
N VAL A 208 6.21 -9.25 20.37
CA VAL A 208 5.15 -8.25 20.16
C VAL A 208 5.56 -7.35 19.00
N PRO A 209 5.14 -7.66 17.76
CA PRO A 209 5.43 -6.84 16.60
C PRO A 209 4.94 -5.40 16.81
N GLN A 210 5.73 -4.42 16.39
CA GLN A 210 5.40 -3.00 16.50
C GLN A 210 5.18 -2.38 15.13
N PRO A 211 4.22 -1.44 14.99
CA PRO A 211 4.09 -0.55 13.84
C PRO A 211 5.43 0.05 13.40
N ALA A 212 5.63 0.18 12.09
CA ALA A 212 6.76 0.93 11.56
C ALA A 212 6.57 2.43 11.80
N ASN A 213 7.67 3.17 11.82
CA ASN A 213 7.63 4.62 11.72
C ASN A 213 6.90 5.04 10.44
N SER A 214 6.38 6.27 10.40
CA SER A 214 5.79 6.84 9.18
C SER A 214 6.73 6.71 7.97
N LEU A 215 8.03 6.95 8.19
CA LEU A 215 9.09 6.73 7.21
C LEU A 215 10.38 6.24 7.89
N ASP A 216 10.99 5.20 7.31
CA ASP A 216 12.38 4.82 7.54
C ASP A 216 13.15 4.73 6.21
N ILE A 217 14.46 5.00 6.24
CA ILE A 217 15.33 5.01 5.06
C ILE A 217 16.50 4.08 5.30
N ILE A 218 16.79 3.19 4.35
CA ILE A 218 18.00 2.37 4.33
C ILE A 218 18.84 2.79 3.12
N ILE A 219 20.07 3.23 3.38
CA ILE A 219 21.07 3.60 2.37
C ILE A 219 22.14 2.52 2.37
N SER A 220 22.33 1.82 1.26
CA SER A 220 23.29 0.74 1.15
C SER A 220 24.17 0.83 -0.08
N ALA A 221 25.40 0.34 0.05
CA ALA A 221 26.35 0.19 -1.04
C ALA A 221 27.21 -1.05 -0.81
N ASP A 222 27.63 -1.68 -1.91
CA ASP A 222 28.56 -2.80 -1.89
C ASP A 222 30.00 -2.30 -1.72
N VAL A 223 30.38 -2.10 -0.46
CA VAL A 223 31.70 -1.62 -0.04
C VAL A 223 32.15 -2.36 1.22
N ALA A 224 33.46 -2.36 1.49
CA ALA A 224 34.04 -3.13 2.59
C ALA A 224 33.53 -2.74 3.99
N ASN A 225 33.29 -1.44 4.23
CA ASN A 225 32.67 -0.94 5.45
C ASN A 225 32.00 0.42 5.22
N GLU A 226 31.20 0.89 6.18
CA GLU A 226 30.41 2.12 6.01
C GLU A 226 31.26 3.37 5.74
N ARG A 227 32.51 3.40 6.21
CA ARG A 227 33.42 4.55 6.04
C ARG A 227 34.26 4.48 4.77
N THR A 228 34.17 3.40 4.01
CA THR A 228 34.84 3.29 2.71
C THR A 228 34.36 4.43 1.78
N PRO A 229 35.28 5.19 1.17
CA PRO A 229 34.93 6.15 0.13
C PRO A 229 34.15 5.48 -1.01
N LEU A 230 33.08 6.13 -1.46
CA LEU A 230 32.28 5.66 -2.58
C LEU A 230 32.90 6.21 -3.86
N GLU A 231 33.57 5.35 -4.62
CA GLU A 231 34.23 5.72 -5.88
C GLU A 231 33.21 6.03 -6.98
N PRO A 232 33.57 6.83 -8.01
CA PRO A 232 32.70 7.07 -9.16
C PRO A 232 32.19 5.77 -9.80
N GLY A 233 30.89 5.74 -10.12
CA GLY A 233 30.19 4.58 -10.66
C GLY A 233 29.65 3.59 -9.62
N THR A 234 30.07 3.69 -8.35
CA THR A 234 29.56 2.88 -7.24
C THR A 234 28.03 3.00 -7.17
N LYS A 235 27.33 1.87 -7.06
CA LYS A 235 25.87 1.85 -6.89
C LYS A 235 25.53 2.14 -5.43
N VAL A 236 24.56 3.02 -5.24
CA VAL A 236 23.96 3.30 -3.93
C VAL A 236 22.47 3.02 -4.03
N ASP A 237 22.03 2.04 -3.26
CA ASP A 237 20.63 1.69 -3.08
C ASP A 237 20.04 2.54 -1.95
N ILE A 238 18.93 3.22 -2.21
CA ILE A 238 18.19 4.02 -1.22
C ILE A 238 16.76 3.52 -1.17
N MET A 239 16.45 2.75 -0.12
CA MET A 239 15.14 2.19 0.13
C MET A 239 14.38 3.01 1.16
N PHE A 240 13.27 3.60 0.74
CA PHE A 240 12.33 4.33 1.60
C PHE A 240 11.18 3.39 1.96
N LEU A 241 10.96 3.17 3.24
CA LEU A 241 9.97 2.27 3.82
C LEU A 241 8.88 3.11 4.48
N PHE A 242 7.64 2.93 4.08
CA PHE A 242 6.51 3.75 4.52
C PHE A 242 5.49 2.91 5.28
N ASN A 243 5.03 3.42 6.42
CA ASN A 243 3.80 2.95 7.03
C ASN A 243 2.60 3.57 6.27
N HIS A 244 1.77 2.73 5.67
CA HIS A 244 0.63 3.17 4.86
C HIS A 244 -0.41 3.97 5.66
N LEU A 245 -0.38 3.88 6.99
CA LEU A 245 -1.24 4.71 7.84
C LEU A 245 -1.05 6.21 7.58
N SER A 246 0.17 6.65 7.26
CA SER A 246 0.48 8.08 7.06
C SER A 246 0.62 8.46 5.58
N TRP A 247 0.65 7.49 4.68
CA TRP A 247 1.01 7.71 3.29
C TRP A 247 0.19 6.85 2.33
N ASP A 248 -0.16 7.40 1.19
CA ASP A 248 -0.48 6.62 0.00
C ASP A 248 0.72 6.61 -0.97
N GLY A 249 0.57 6.04 -2.17
CA GLY A 249 1.70 5.95 -3.11
C GLY A 249 2.16 7.28 -3.70
N LYS A 250 1.57 8.43 -3.35
CA LYS A 250 2.19 9.75 -3.60
C LYS A 250 3.43 10.01 -2.75
N ALA A 251 3.69 9.17 -1.75
CA ALA A 251 5.00 9.09 -1.08
C ALA A 251 6.19 9.01 -2.06
N ARG A 252 5.99 8.51 -3.30
CA ARG A 252 7.03 8.57 -4.35
C ARG A 252 7.54 9.98 -4.62
N TYR A 253 6.67 11.00 -4.62
CA TYR A 253 7.08 12.38 -4.83
C TYR A 253 7.93 12.88 -3.67
N PHE A 254 7.54 12.51 -2.44
CA PHE A 254 8.33 12.79 -1.25
C PHE A 254 9.71 12.13 -1.30
N THR A 255 9.83 10.89 -1.80
CA THR A 255 11.15 10.26 -1.95
C THR A 255 12.05 11.01 -2.92
N SER A 256 11.53 11.43 -4.08
CA SER A 256 12.31 12.21 -5.04
C SER A 256 12.71 13.56 -4.48
N GLU A 257 11.80 14.24 -3.79
CA GLU A 257 12.06 15.52 -3.13
C GLU A 257 13.15 15.38 -2.06
N LEU A 258 13.09 14.33 -1.24
CA LEU A 258 14.06 14.12 -0.16
C LEU A 258 15.45 13.77 -0.71
N VAL A 259 15.54 13.00 -1.80
CA VAL A 259 16.80 12.77 -2.51
C VAL A 259 17.36 14.09 -3.05
N GLN A 260 16.55 14.89 -3.76
CA GLN A 260 16.97 16.19 -4.30
C GLN A 260 17.49 17.13 -3.21
N ARG A 261 16.76 17.21 -2.09
CA ARG A 261 17.15 18.01 -0.94
C ARG A 261 18.47 17.52 -0.33
N ALA A 262 18.62 16.22 -0.15
CA ALA A 262 19.86 15.63 0.37
C ALA A 262 21.05 15.88 -0.57
N THR A 263 20.85 15.82 -1.89
CA THR A 263 21.91 16.16 -2.86
C THR A 263 22.31 17.63 -2.80
N GLU A 264 21.35 18.55 -2.74
CA GLU A 264 21.64 19.99 -2.60
C GLU A 264 22.41 20.30 -1.30
N ILE A 265 22.07 19.63 -0.20
CA ILE A 265 22.79 19.75 1.08
C ILE A 265 24.24 19.27 0.94
N LEU A 266 24.48 18.17 0.22
CA LEU A 266 25.83 17.65 -0.02
C LEU A 266 26.66 18.59 -0.89
N ASP A 267 26.06 19.15 -1.93
CA ASP A 267 26.72 20.08 -2.86
C ASP A 267 27.16 21.35 -2.15
N LYS A 268 26.37 21.82 -1.18
CA LYS A 268 26.69 23.00 -0.36
C LYS A 268 27.59 22.69 0.84
N GLY A 269 27.84 21.42 1.17
CA GLY A 269 28.56 21.02 2.37
C GLY A 269 27.82 21.34 3.69
N GLU A 270 26.49 21.38 3.65
CA GLU A 270 25.63 21.82 4.75
C GLU A 270 25.14 20.67 5.64
N GLU A 271 25.65 19.44 5.47
CA GLU A 271 25.14 18.25 6.17
C GLU A 271 25.26 18.30 7.70
N ASN A 272 26.11 19.18 8.22
CA ASN A 272 26.33 19.38 9.66
C ASN A 272 25.68 20.66 10.22
N VAL A 273 25.07 21.48 9.37
CA VAL A 273 24.42 22.74 9.79
C VAL A 273 23.16 22.41 10.60
N VAL A 274 23.02 23.03 11.78
CA VAL A 274 21.82 22.88 12.61
C VAL A 274 20.80 23.92 12.14
N PRO A 275 19.59 23.51 11.69
CA PRO A 275 18.58 24.47 11.28
C PRO A 275 18.04 25.28 12.46
N ALA A 276 17.76 26.57 12.25
CA ALA A 276 17.19 27.46 13.25
C ALA A 276 15.66 27.29 13.41
N TYR A 277 15.18 26.03 13.46
CA TYR A 277 13.75 25.73 13.60
C TYR A 277 13.22 25.96 15.01
N ARG A 278 12.08 26.64 15.09
CA ARG A 278 11.30 26.81 16.32
C ARG A 278 10.28 25.69 16.41
N TRP A 279 10.73 24.53 16.89
CA TRP A 279 9.89 23.36 17.06
C TRP A 279 8.66 23.68 17.94
N GLY A 280 7.50 23.22 17.52
CA GLY A 280 6.19 23.66 18.03
C GLY A 280 5.42 24.54 17.05
N GLU A 281 6.09 25.38 16.26
CA GLU A 281 5.42 26.23 15.25
C GLU A 281 4.92 25.41 14.05
N GLU A 282 5.60 24.33 13.71
CA GLU A 282 5.26 23.45 12.58
C GLU A 282 3.90 22.77 12.75
N LYS A 283 3.36 22.65 13.98
CA LYS A 283 2.06 21.98 14.23
C LYS A 283 0.92 22.61 13.41
N ALA A 284 1.00 23.92 13.12
CA ALA A 284 0.03 24.63 12.31
C ALA A 284 0.07 24.22 10.82
N ARG A 285 1.10 23.47 10.41
CA ARG A 285 1.29 22.92 9.06
C ARG A 285 0.87 21.45 8.95
N LEU A 286 0.34 20.84 10.01
CA LEU A 286 -0.27 19.52 9.91
C LEU A 286 -1.35 19.53 8.83
N ASP A 287 -1.43 18.44 8.08
CA ASP A 287 -2.51 18.28 7.12
C ASP A 287 -3.86 18.38 7.87
N PRO A 288 -4.77 19.27 7.41
CA PRO A 288 -6.09 19.35 7.98
C PRO A 288 -6.83 18.02 7.73
N PRO A 289 -7.78 17.63 8.59
CA PRO A 289 -8.58 16.42 8.39
C PRO A 289 -9.25 16.40 7.01
N ILE A 290 -9.22 15.25 6.32
CA ILE A 290 -9.61 15.18 4.91
C ILE A 290 -11.06 15.62 4.65
N LEU A 291 -11.96 15.39 5.62
CA LEU A 291 -13.36 15.77 5.54
C LEU A 291 -13.58 17.29 5.59
N ASP A 292 -12.66 18.04 6.20
CA ASP A 292 -12.74 19.50 6.31
C ASP A 292 -12.22 20.22 5.05
N VAL A 293 -11.56 19.49 4.15
CA VAL A 293 -10.92 20.06 2.95
C VAL A 293 -11.38 19.43 1.65
N MET A 294 -12.51 18.73 1.67
CA MET A 294 -13.18 18.22 0.48
C MET A 294 -13.64 19.37 -0.43
N LEU A 295 -13.67 19.10 -1.74
CA LEU A 295 -14.18 20.03 -2.74
C LEU A 295 -15.66 20.36 -2.51
N VAL A 296 -16.45 19.35 -2.14
CA VAL A 296 -17.86 19.47 -1.79
C VAL A 296 -18.02 19.11 -0.32
N GLY A 297 -18.63 20.01 0.45
CA GLY A 297 -18.91 19.80 1.87
C GLY A 297 -19.95 18.72 2.10
N LEU A 298 -19.82 17.96 3.19
CA LEU A 298 -20.74 16.86 3.52
C LEU A 298 -22.20 17.33 3.69
N ASP A 299 -22.40 18.58 4.13
CA ASP A 299 -23.70 19.24 4.29
C ASP A 299 -24.45 19.45 2.96
N LYS A 300 -23.73 19.40 1.84
CA LYS A 300 -24.27 19.56 0.48
C LYS A 300 -24.57 18.24 -0.22
N LEU A 301 -24.28 17.10 0.43
CA LEU A 301 -24.51 15.79 -0.14
C LEU A 301 -25.98 15.40 -0.02
N GLY A 302 -26.61 15.07 -1.17
CA GLY A 302 -28.03 14.75 -1.28
C GLY A 302 -28.30 13.26 -1.60
N PRO A 303 -29.50 12.93 -2.10
CA PRO A 303 -29.89 11.55 -2.40
C PRO A 303 -28.95 10.80 -3.37
N ASP A 304 -28.35 11.50 -4.33
CA ASP A 304 -27.40 10.91 -5.29
C ASP A 304 -26.17 10.30 -4.57
N TYR A 305 -25.70 10.95 -3.50
CA TYR A 305 -24.64 10.41 -2.65
C TYR A 305 -25.05 9.07 -2.04
N GLU A 306 -26.26 8.94 -1.51
CA GLU A 306 -26.72 7.71 -0.86
C GLU A 306 -26.85 6.55 -1.85
N VAL A 307 -27.34 6.83 -3.06
CA VAL A 307 -27.47 5.83 -4.14
C VAL A 307 -26.09 5.31 -4.53
N VAL A 308 -25.13 6.22 -4.77
CA VAL A 308 -23.79 5.83 -5.18
C VAL A 308 -23.01 5.19 -4.03
N HIS A 309 -23.21 5.63 -2.79
CA HIS A 309 -22.61 5.02 -1.61
C HIS A 309 -23.07 3.58 -1.45
N ARG A 310 -24.37 3.34 -1.56
CA ARG A 310 -24.93 2.00 -1.52
C ARG A 310 -24.39 1.12 -2.64
N LYS A 311 -24.26 1.67 -3.85
CA LYS A 311 -23.66 0.94 -4.97
C LYS A 311 -22.22 0.53 -4.64
N LEU A 312 -21.37 1.46 -4.20
CA LEU A 312 -19.97 1.16 -3.88
C LEU A 312 -19.86 0.12 -2.76
N LEU A 313 -20.63 0.29 -1.68
CA LEU A 313 -20.64 -0.63 -0.55
C LEU A 313 -21.09 -2.03 -0.96
N ASN A 314 -22.18 -2.14 -1.73
CA ASN A 314 -22.65 -3.42 -2.25
C ASN A 314 -21.58 -4.11 -3.11
N SER A 315 -21.00 -3.37 -4.06
CA SER A 315 -19.93 -3.88 -4.92
C SER A 315 -18.70 -4.31 -4.12
N GLN A 316 -18.34 -3.58 -3.05
CA GLN A 316 -17.23 -3.93 -2.16
C GLN A 316 -17.50 -5.24 -1.39
N LEU A 317 -18.73 -5.46 -0.93
CA LEU A 317 -19.13 -6.70 -0.26
C LEU A 317 -19.10 -7.92 -1.20
N GLN A 318 -19.27 -7.71 -2.51
CA GLN A 318 -19.16 -8.78 -3.52
C GLN A 318 -17.70 -9.16 -3.84
N VAL A 319 -16.71 -8.36 -3.44
CA VAL A 319 -15.29 -8.62 -3.75
C VAL A 319 -14.85 -9.97 -3.18
N GLY A 320 -15.21 -10.29 -1.94
CA GLY A 320 -14.86 -11.56 -1.31
C GLY A 320 -15.53 -12.78 -1.93
N LEU A 321 -16.63 -12.59 -2.65
CA LEU A 321 -17.41 -13.64 -3.33
C LEU A 321 -17.06 -13.77 -4.82
N SER A 322 -16.16 -12.92 -5.32
CA SER A 322 -15.81 -12.87 -6.73
C SER A 322 -15.01 -14.08 -7.17
N TRP A 323 -15.15 -14.44 -8.45
CA TRP A 323 -14.26 -15.39 -9.09
C TRP A 323 -12.82 -14.86 -9.04
N GLY A 324 -11.90 -15.67 -8.54
CA GLY A 324 -10.51 -15.24 -8.31
C GLY A 324 -9.53 -16.41 -8.40
N LEU A 325 -8.28 -16.18 -8.02
CA LEU A 325 -7.31 -17.27 -7.92
C LEU A 325 -7.55 -18.07 -6.63
N PRO A 326 -7.34 -19.39 -6.64
CA PRO A 326 -7.33 -20.17 -5.41
C PRO A 326 -6.18 -19.67 -4.52
N VAL A 327 -6.49 -19.39 -3.26
CA VAL A 327 -5.51 -19.03 -2.25
C VAL A 327 -5.55 -20.04 -1.11
N THR A 328 -4.41 -20.23 -0.45
CA THR A 328 -4.36 -21.00 0.78
C THR A 328 -4.62 -20.07 1.96
N ASN A 329 -5.22 -20.59 3.04
CA ASN A 329 -5.48 -19.82 4.26
C ASN A 329 -4.22 -19.58 5.11
N ASN A 330 -3.06 -20.06 4.65
CA ASN A 330 -1.81 -19.95 5.39
C ASN A 330 -1.18 -18.57 5.16
N GLN A 331 -0.82 -17.89 6.24
CA GLN A 331 -0.11 -16.62 6.15
C GLN A 331 1.34 -16.85 5.68
N GLY A 332 1.67 -16.33 4.50
CA GLY A 332 3.02 -16.40 3.93
C GLY A 332 3.86 -15.13 4.14
N ASP A 333 5.11 -15.21 3.71
CA ASP A 333 5.99 -14.04 3.59
C ASP A 333 5.60 -13.18 2.36
N PRO A 334 5.67 -11.84 2.45
CA PRO A 334 5.33 -10.97 1.34
C PRO A 334 6.43 -10.98 0.28
N LEU A 335 6.19 -11.71 -0.80
CA LEU A 335 7.07 -11.79 -1.96
C LEU A 335 6.67 -10.77 -3.02
N GLN A 336 7.64 -10.33 -3.82
CA GLN A 336 7.40 -9.47 -4.98
C GLN A 336 8.13 -10.05 -6.20
N VAL A 337 7.39 -10.23 -7.29
CA VAL A 337 7.96 -10.46 -8.62
C VAL A 337 7.83 -9.16 -9.41
N ARG A 338 8.93 -8.68 -9.99
CA ARG A 338 8.96 -7.46 -10.78
C ARG A 338 9.33 -7.78 -12.21
N HIS A 339 8.45 -7.42 -13.14
CA HIS A 339 8.74 -7.43 -14.56
C HIS A 339 8.89 -5.98 -15.06
N CYS A 340 10.10 -5.61 -15.48
CA CYS A 340 10.38 -4.30 -16.05
C CYS A 340 10.47 -4.44 -17.57
N MET A 341 9.45 -3.96 -18.29
CA MET A 341 9.51 -3.85 -19.74
C MET A 341 10.57 -2.81 -20.14
N ASN A 342 11.29 -3.07 -21.22
CA ASN A 342 12.21 -2.07 -21.76
C ASN A 342 11.43 -0.88 -22.36
N ILE A 343 12.13 0.23 -22.60
CA ILE A 343 11.54 1.47 -23.11
C ILE A 343 10.88 1.26 -24.49
N LYS A 344 11.51 0.45 -25.35
CA LYS A 344 11.03 0.20 -26.72
C LYS A 344 9.68 -0.51 -26.70
N ASP A 345 9.54 -1.56 -25.90
CA ASP A 345 8.31 -2.33 -25.81
C ASP A 345 7.22 -1.54 -25.08
N SER A 346 7.57 -0.79 -24.05
CA SER A 346 6.63 0.12 -23.37
C SER A 346 6.03 1.15 -24.33
N ARG A 347 6.86 1.75 -25.21
CA ARG A 347 6.39 2.69 -26.25
C ARG A 347 5.49 2.01 -27.26
N LYS A 348 5.89 0.84 -27.77
CA LYS A 348 5.07 0.06 -28.70
C LYS A 348 3.69 -0.25 -28.13
N ILE A 349 3.61 -0.64 -26.86
CA ILE A 349 2.34 -0.92 -26.18
C ILE A 349 1.49 0.36 -26.09
N ALA A 350 2.08 1.48 -25.67
CA ALA A 350 1.37 2.75 -25.57
C ALA A 350 0.83 3.23 -26.93
N ASP A 351 1.64 3.11 -27.99
CA ASP A 351 1.25 3.47 -29.35
C ASP A 351 0.14 2.54 -29.88
N ALA A 352 0.23 1.23 -29.60
CA ALA A 352 -0.81 0.27 -29.95
C ALA A 352 -2.15 0.56 -29.25
N VAL A 353 -2.12 0.91 -27.96
CA VAL A 353 -3.32 1.33 -27.22
C VAL A 353 -3.96 2.54 -27.90
N ARG A 354 -3.17 3.58 -28.21
CA ARG A 354 -3.68 4.79 -28.87
C ARG A 354 -4.23 4.50 -30.26
N ALA A 355 -3.53 3.70 -31.05
CA ALA A 355 -3.92 3.38 -32.43
C ALA A 355 -5.21 2.53 -32.49
N ARG A 356 -5.39 1.59 -31.56
CA ARG A 356 -6.53 0.65 -31.59
C ARG A 356 -7.74 1.14 -30.81
N LEU A 357 -7.53 1.76 -29.66
CA LEU A 357 -8.60 2.15 -28.72
C LEU A 357 -8.88 3.66 -28.74
N GLY A 358 -7.92 4.46 -29.19
CA GLY A 358 -8.03 5.92 -29.27
C GLY A 358 -7.33 6.64 -28.12
N SER A 359 -7.26 7.96 -28.22
CA SER A 359 -6.49 8.83 -27.31
C SER A 359 -6.99 8.88 -25.86
N LYS A 360 -8.25 8.47 -25.62
CA LYS A 360 -8.82 8.43 -24.27
C LYS A 360 -8.35 7.20 -23.46
N TYR A 361 -7.68 6.23 -24.10
CA TYR A 361 -7.19 5.01 -23.45
C TYR A 361 -5.70 5.10 -23.14
N ASN A 362 -5.27 4.38 -22.10
CA ASN A 362 -3.87 4.32 -21.69
C ASN A 362 -3.46 2.87 -21.36
N ILE A 363 -2.16 2.68 -21.11
CA ILE A 363 -1.59 1.37 -20.81
C ILE A 363 -2.14 0.73 -19.52
N GLY A 364 -2.69 1.53 -18.60
CA GLY A 364 -3.33 1.05 -17.37
C GLY A 364 -4.64 0.32 -17.63
N HIS A 365 -5.49 0.84 -18.54
CA HIS A 365 -6.71 0.15 -18.95
C HIS A 365 -6.39 -1.20 -19.61
N LEU A 366 -5.38 -1.22 -20.50
CA LEU A 366 -4.92 -2.45 -21.13
C LEU A 366 -4.30 -3.42 -20.10
N GLY A 367 -3.53 -2.91 -19.13
CA GLY A 367 -2.95 -3.72 -18.05
C GLY A 367 -4.01 -4.41 -17.20
N HIS A 368 -5.06 -3.68 -16.80
CA HIS A 368 -6.19 -4.27 -16.08
C HIS A 368 -6.91 -5.32 -16.93
N ALA A 369 -7.21 -5.01 -18.19
CA ALA A 369 -7.81 -5.95 -19.14
C ALA A 369 -6.98 -7.23 -19.29
N ALA A 370 -5.67 -7.10 -19.48
CA ALA A 370 -4.76 -8.24 -19.57
C ALA A 370 -4.72 -9.06 -18.28
N THR A 371 -4.86 -8.42 -17.11
CA THR A 371 -4.89 -9.13 -15.82
C THR A 371 -6.17 -9.96 -15.67
N VAL A 372 -7.33 -9.43 -16.08
CA VAL A 372 -8.60 -10.19 -16.09
C VAL A 372 -8.52 -11.36 -17.08
N LEU A 373 -7.98 -11.14 -18.27
CA LEU A 373 -7.82 -12.18 -19.26
C LEU A 373 -6.85 -13.28 -18.80
N ALA A 374 -5.76 -12.89 -18.14
CA ALA A 374 -4.82 -13.82 -17.52
C ALA A 374 -5.50 -14.63 -16.40
N LEU A 375 -6.31 -13.99 -15.54
CA LEU A 375 -7.11 -14.72 -14.54
C LEU A 375 -7.96 -15.79 -15.21
N LEU A 376 -8.72 -15.45 -16.26
CA LEU A 376 -9.62 -16.39 -16.92
C LEU A 376 -8.88 -17.55 -17.60
N LYS A 377 -7.65 -17.31 -18.04
CA LYS A 377 -6.77 -18.36 -18.58
C LYS A 377 -6.21 -19.26 -17.47
N HIS A 378 -5.84 -18.68 -16.33
CA HIS A 378 -5.22 -19.41 -15.23
C HIS A 378 -6.22 -20.14 -14.32
N ASN A 379 -7.41 -19.58 -14.12
CA ASN A 379 -8.52 -20.21 -13.43
C ASN A 379 -9.79 -20.18 -14.30
N PRO A 380 -9.90 -21.09 -15.29
CA PRO A 380 -11.03 -21.15 -16.20
C PRO A 380 -12.35 -21.40 -15.47
N ILE A 381 -13.40 -20.72 -15.91
CA ILE A 381 -14.75 -20.88 -15.33
C ILE A 381 -15.36 -22.20 -15.83
N PRO A 382 -15.73 -23.12 -14.93
CA PRO A 382 -16.36 -24.38 -15.30
C PRO A 382 -17.75 -24.15 -15.89
N ALA A 383 -18.25 -25.11 -16.68
CA ALA A 383 -19.54 -25.00 -17.35
C ALA A 383 -20.70 -24.68 -16.39
N SER A 384 -20.68 -25.26 -15.19
CA SER A 384 -21.69 -25.05 -14.13
C SER A 384 -21.76 -23.63 -13.59
N ALA A 385 -20.71 -22.81 -13.76
CA ALA A 385 -20.62 -21.46 -13.21
C ALA A 385 -20.58 -20.36 -14.29
N ARG A 386 -20.76 -20.69 -15.57
CA ARG A 386 -20.60 -19.72 -16.68
C ARG A 386 -21.54 -18.51 -16.59
N ASP A 387 -22.78 -18.75 -16.17
CA ASP A 387 -23.81 -17.72 -16.12
C ASP A 387 -23.83 -16.94 -14.80
N THR A 388 -23.19 -17.47 -13.76
CA THR A 388 -23.22 -16.93 -12.39
C THR A 388 -21.89 -16.36 -11.94
N ALA A 389 -20.76 -16.76 -12.52
CA ALA A 389 -19.45 -16.23 -12.17
C ALA A 389 -19.36 -14.73 -12.49
N PHE A 390 -18.84 -13.96 -11.54
CA PHE A 390 -18.61 -12.53 -11.65
C PHE A 390 -17.26 -12.16 -11.05
N LEU A 391 -16.76 -10.97 -11.39
CA LEU A 391 -15.57 -10.39 -10.77
C LEU A 391 -15.82 -8.92 -10.44
N PHE A 392 -15.68 -8.57 -9.16
CA PHE A 392 -15.56 -7.18 -8.70
C PHE A 392 -14.08 -6.92 -8.40
N SER A 393 -13.47 -6.03 -9.18
CA SER A 393 -12.07 -5.64 -9.06
C SER A 393 -11.99 -4.24 -8.43
N PRO A 394 -11.78 -4.13 -7.11
CA PRO A 394 -11.59 -2.83 -6.47
C PRO A 394 -10.35 -2.12 -6.98
N LEU A 395 -10.43 -0.81 -6.99
CA LEU A 395 -9.43 0.07 -7.56
C LEU A 395 -9.18 1.23 -6.60
N PRO A 396 -7.94 1.37 -6.07
CA PRO A 396 -7.55 2.61 -5.44
C PRO A 396 -7.39 3.71 -6.50
N VAL A 397 -7.98 4.87 -6.24
CA VAL A 397 -7.83 6.08 -7.06
C VAL A 397 -7.31 7.24 -6.22
N ASP A 398 -6.61 8.17 -6.85
CA ASP A 398 -6.09 9.36 -6.18
C ASP A 398 -7.24 10.32 -5.84
N GLY A 399 -7.59 10.41 -4.56
CA GLY A 399 -8.68 11.26 -4.11
C GLY A 399 -8.33 12.75 -4.03
N ARG A 400 -7.08 13.15 -4.28
CA ARG A 400 -6.67 14.56 -4.25
C ARG A 400 -7.41 15.43 -5.27
N GLY A 401 -7.92 14.84 -6.35
CA GLY A 401 -8.77 15.55 -7.31
C GLY A 401 -10.06 16.11 -6.68
N TYR A 402 -10.49 15.54 -5.56
CA TYR A 402 -11.73 15.88 -4.83
C TYR A 402 -11.47 16.69 -3.56
N LEU A 403 -10.27 17.23 -3.39
CA LEU A 403 -9.95 18.21 -2.36
C LEU A 403 -10.15 19.64 -2.91
N SER A 404 -10.32 20.59 -2.01
CA SER A 404 -10.27 22.02 -2.32
C SER A 404 -8.97 22.38 -3.05
N GLU A 405 -9.03 23.36 -3.97
CA GLU A 405 -7.90 23.72 -4.85
C GLU A 405 -6.60 24.01 -4.09
N GLU A 406 -6.69 24.71 -2.96
CA GLU A 406 -5.54 25.01 -2.10
C GLU A 406 -4.91 23.75 -1.46
N ARG A 407 -5.61 22.62 -1.44
CA ARG A 407 -5.18 21.36 -0.82
C ARG A 407 -4.92 20.23 -1.81
N LYS A 408 -5.01 20.47 -3.12
CA LYS A 408 -4.62 19.49 -4.17
C LYS A 408 -3.11 19.19 -4.23
N THR A 409 -2.38 19.44 -3.15
CA THR A 409 -0.93 19.27 -3.08
C THR A 409 -0.57 17.78 -3.12
N ARG A 410 0.59 17.48 -3.71
CA ARG A 410 1.16 16.11 -3.69
C ARG A 410 1.66 15.69 -2.30
N ARG A 411 1.72 16.63 -1.35
CA ARG A 411 2.27 16.45 -0.01
C ARG A 411 1.21 16.10 1.04
N TYR A 412 -0.08 16.32 0.74
CA TYR A 412 -1.16 15.85 1.59
C TYR A 412 -1.00 14.34 1.82
N GLY A 413 -1.11 13.88 3.07
CA GLY A 413 -0.85 12.50 3.51
C GLY A 413 -1.60 11.41 2.74
N ASN A 414 -2.53 10.70 3.39
CA ASN A 414 -3.29 9.65 2.73
C ASN A 414 -4.64 10.20 2.22
N ALA A 415 -4.86 10.17 0.91
CA ALA A 415 -6.09 10.63 0.27
C ALA A 415 -6.63 9.61 -0.74
N GLN A 416 -6.43 8.32 -0.49
CA GLN A 416 -6.94 7.28 -1.39
C GLN A 416 -8.47 7.21 -1.37
N ALA A 417 -9.07 7.31 -2.56
CA ALA A 417 -10.47 6.96 -2.79
C ALA A 417 -10.56 5.57 -3.46
N SER A 418 -11.77 5.05 -3.57
CA SER A 418 -12.05 3.71 -4.08
C SER A 418 -13.09 3.73 -5.18
N ALA A 419 -12.81 2.95 -6.21
CA ALA A 419 -13.67 2.66 -7.34
C ALA A 419 -13.68 1.15 -7.58
N ILE A 420 -14.59 0.65 -8.41
CA ILE A 420 -14.70 -0.80 -8.68
C ILE A 420 -14.95 -1.03 -10.17
N VAL A 421 -14.23 -1.98 -10.75
CA VAL A 421 -14.56 -2.48 -12.10
C VAL A 421 -15.33 -3.78 -11.96
N GLU A 422 -16.48 -3.85 -12.61
CA GLU A 422 -17.45 -4.92 -12.45
C GLU A 422 -17.57 -5.74 -13.74
N PHE A 423 -17.32 -7.04 -13.62
CA PHE A 423 -17.45 -8.00 -14.71
C PHE A 423 -18.52 -9.02 -14.35
N GLN A 424 -19.76 -8.71 -14.72
CA GLN A 424 -20.87 -9.67 -14.67
C GLN A 424 -20.74 -10.69 -15.80
N LYS A 425 -21.28 -11.90 -15.58
CA LYS A 425 -21.19 -13.03 -16.53
C LYS A 425 -19.75 -13.21 -17.02
N LEU A 426 -18.83 -13.38 -16.09
CA LEU A 426 -17.38 -13.27 -16.29
C LEU A 426 -16.88 -14.14 -17.46
N ALA A 427 -17.49 -15.32 -17.67
CA ALA A 427 -17.15 -16.22 -18.77
C ALA A 427 -17.31 -15.59 -20.17
N SER A 428 -18.20 -14.61 -20.32
CA SER A 428 -18.41 -13.90 -21.59
C SER A 428 -17.23 -13.02 -22.02
N TRP A 429 -16.31 -12.70 -21.10
CA TRP A 429 -15.12 -11.90 -21.35
C TRP A 429 -13.89 -12.75 -21.72
N GLY A 430 -13.98 -14.08 -21.64
CA GLY A 430 -12.92 -15.00 -22.02
C GLY A 430 -12.74 -15.14 -23.54
N ILE A 431 -11.64 -15.76 -23.95
CA ILE A 431 -11.37 -16.07 -25.37
C ILE A 431 -12.24 -17.27 -25.78
N LYS A 432 -12.96 -17.12 -26.89
CA LYS A 432 -13.73 -18.22 -27.49
C LYS A 432 -12.82 -19.04 -28.43
N GLY A 433 -12.27 -20.14 -27.94
CA GLY A 433 -11.47 -21.08 -28.75
C GLY A 433 -10.02 -20.66 -29.03
N GLU A 434 -9.36 -21.36 -29.94
CA GLU A 434 -7.96 -21.13 -30.34
C GLU A 434 -7.80 -20.05 -31.43
N ASP A 435 -8.63 -19.01 -31.40
CA ASP A 435 -8.55 -17.91 -32.38
C ASP A 435 -7.32 -17.02 -32.08
N PRO A 436 -6.34 -16.94 -33.01
CA PRO A 436 -5.15 -16.09 -32.83
C PRO A 436 -5.48 -14.60 -32.71
N GLU A 437 -6.61 -14.12 -33.24
CA GLU A 437 -7.08 -12.74 -33.07
C GLU A 437 -7.98 -12.57 -31.83
N GLY A 438 -8.48 -13.67 -31.27
CA GLY A 438 -9.39 -13.69 -30.13
C GLY A 438 -8.82 -13.02 -28.88
N VAL A 439 -7.50 -13.12 -28.67
CA VAL A 439 -6.80 -12.40 -27.58
C VAL A 439 -6.92 -10.89 -27.77
N LYS A 440 -6.67 -10.37 -28.97
CA LYS A 440 -6.68 -8.92 -29.22
C LYS A 440 -8.08 -8.35 -29.08
N VAL A 441 -9.08 -9.04 -29.63
CA VAL A 441 -10.50 -8.64 -29.50
C VAL A 441 -10.95 -8.66 -28.04
N ALA A 442 -10.58 -9.70 -27.27
CA ALA A 442 -10.90 -9.78 -25.85
C ALA A 442 -10.25 -8.63 -25.07
N LEU A 443 -8.96 -8.34 -25.31
CA LEU A 443 -8.26 -7.22 -24.68
C LEU A 443 -8.89 -5.86 -25.03
N ASP A 444 -9.26 -5.65 -26.30
CA ASP A 444 -9.90 -4.40 -26.72
C ASP A 444 -11.25 -4.18 -26.01
N ASN A 445 -12.08 -5.23 -25.93
CA ASN A 445 -13.38 -5.18 -25.26
C ASN A 445 -13.26 -5.03 -23.73
N LEU A 446 -12.35 -5.77 -23.10
CA LEU A 446 -12.07 -5.64 -21.68
C LEU A 446 -11.53 -4.24 -21.34
N ALA A 447 -10.65 -3.67 -22.17
CA ALA A 447 -10.12 -2.32 -21.94
C ALA A 447 -11.20 -1.24 -22.04
N LYS A 448 -12.16 -1.40 -22.97
CA LYS A 448 -13.37 -0.55 -23.05
C LYS A 448 -14.20 -0.64 -21.77
N LYS A 449 -14.54 -1.85 -21.31
CA LYS A 449 -15.29 -2.04 -20.08
C LYS A 449 -14.58 -1.48 -18.85
N VAL A 450 -13.27 -1.71 -18.73
CA VAL A 450 -12.45 -1.13 -17.65
C VAL A 450 -12.57 0.38 -17.69
N LYS A 451 -12.37 1.00 -18.85
CA LYS A 451 -12.45 2.46 -18.96
C LYS A 451 -13.85 2.99 -18.62
N GLU A 452 -14.91 2.34 -19.09
CA GLU A 452 -16.30 2.74 -18.79
C GLU A 452 -16.57 2.81 -17.29
N ASP A 453 -16.13 1.81 -16.51
CA ASP A 453 -16.30 1.84 -15.06
C ASP A 453 -15.41 2.90 -14.40
N TYR A 454 -14.19 3.11 -14.91
CA TYR A 454 -13.33 4.20 -14.44
C TYR A 454 -14.00 5.56 -14.66
N ASP A 455 -14.49 5.82 -15.87
CA ASP A 455 -15.16 7.07 -16.20
C ASP A 455 -16.42 7.26 -15.34
N TYR A 456 -17.18 6.18 -15.11
CA TYR A 456 -18.33 6.22 -14.21
C TYR A 456 -17.91 6.71 -12.82
N TRP A 457 -16.95 6.05 -12.17
CA TRP A 457 -16.54 6.40 -10.81
C TRP A 457 -15.84 7.75 -10.73
N LEU A 458 -14.94 8.05 -11.66
CA LEU A 458 -14.22 9.33 -11.68
C LEU A 458 -15.15 10.51 -12.01
N GLY A 459 -16.23 10.25 -12.75
CA GLY A 459 -17.32 11.21 -13.00
C GLY A 459 -18.18 11.52 -11.77
N GLN A 460 -18.06 10.74 -10.68
CA GLN A 460 -18.74 10.98 -9.41
C GLN A 460 -17.98 12.02 -8.55
N SER A 461 -17.54 13.13 -9.17
CA SER A 461 -16.56 14.05 -8.58
C SER A 461 -16.98 14.67 -7.26
N ASP A 462 -18.28 14.84 -7.07
CA ASP A 462 -18.82 15.57 -5.93
C ASP A 462 -18.87 14.70 -4.67
N TYR A 463 -18.74 13.38 -4.81
CA TYR A 463 -18.93 12.47 -3.69
C TYR A 463 -18.03 11.22 -3.66
N LEU A 464 -17.17 10.98 -4.65
CA LEU A 464 -16.34 9.75 -4.64
C LEU A 464 -15.47 9.64 -3.38
N LEU A 465 -14.83 10.74 -2.96
CA LEU A 465 -13.98 10.75 -1.77
C LEU A 465 -14.78 10.53 -0.46
N PRO A 466 -15.85 11.28 -0.14
CA PRO A 466 -16.61 11.03 1.09
C PRO A 466 -17.24 9.63 1.12
N ILE A 467 -17.75 9.13 0.00
CA ILE A 467 -18.26 7.75 -0.09
C ILE A 467 -17.14 6.74 0.21
N SER A 468 -15.94 6.97 -0.34
CA SER A 468 -14.79 6.10 -0.08
C SER A 468 -14.38 6.13 1.39
N VAL A 469 -14.40 7.30 2.03
CA VAL A 469 -14.09 7.43 3.47
C VAL A 469 -15.09 6.65 4.32
N ALA A 470 -16.39 6.82 4.05
CA ALA A 470 -17.44 6.10 4.75
C ALA A 470 -17.32 4.57 4.57
N ASN A 471 -17.12 4.12 3.32
CA ASN A 471 -16.98 2.71 2.99
C ASN A 471 -15.75 2.07 3.66
N HIS A 472 -14.59 2.71 3.62
CA HIS A 472 -13.39 2.18 4.28
C HIS A 472 -13.51 2.17 5.80
N ASN A 473 -14.15 3.19 6.41
CA ASN A 473 -14.45 3.17 7.85
C ASN A 473 -15.34 1.98 8.21
N TYR A 474 -16.38 1.71 7.42
CA TYR A 474 -17.25 0.54 7.63
C TYR A 474 -16.50 -0.78 7.49
N VAL A 475 -15.76 -0.97 6.40
CA VAL A 475 -15.00 -2.20 6.13
C VAL A 475 -13.93 -2.42 7.18
N SER A 476 -13.19 -1.37 7.57
CA SER A 476 -12.17 -1.49 8.62
C SER A 476 -12.78 -1.89 9.97
N ASN A 477 -13.92 -1.31 10.35
CA ASN A 477 -14.62 -1.69 11.56
C ASN A 477 -15.12 -3.14 11.50
N LEU A 478 -15.70 -3.56 10.36
CA LEU A 478 -16.15 -4.93 10.15
C LEU A 478 -14.98 -5.92 10.27
N VAL A 479 -13.85 -5.64 9.63
CA VAL A 479 -12.67 -6.53 9.66
C VAL A 479 -12.03 -6.55 11.06
N ALA A 480 -11.93 -5.40 11.73
CA ALA A 480 -11.32 -5.30 13.04
C ALA A 480 -12.16 -5.94 14.17
N THR A 481 -13.47 -6.11 13.96
CA THR A 481 -14.39 -6.68 14.97
C THR A 481 -14.90 -8.08 14.63
N SER A 482 -14.69 -8.56 13.40
CA SER A 482 -15.10 -9.90 12.97
C SER A 482 -14.12 -10.96 13.44
N ASN A 483 -14.65 -12.01 14.07
CA ASN A 483 -13.92 -13.27 14.33
C ASN A 483 -13.93 -14.22 13.11
N ALA A 484 -14.73 -13.91 12.08
CA ALA A 484 -14.81 -14.72 10.87
C ALA A 484 -13.72 -14.28 9.89
N VAL A 485 -12.81 -15.20 9.55
CA VAL A 485 -11.95 -15.10 8.38
C VAL A 485 -12.80 -15.59 7.20
N PRO A 486 -13.23 -14.73 6.27
CA PRO A 486 -13.95 -15.22 5.10
C PRO A 486 -13.01 -16.12 4.30
N GLU A 487 -13.52 -17.20 3.69
CA GLU A 487 -12.82 -17.84 2.58
C GLU A 487 -12.77 -16.82 1.43
N VAL A 488 -11.68 -16.05 1.36
CA VAL A 488 -11.50 -15.02 0.34
C VAL A 488 -10.83 -15.65 -0.87
N HIS A 489 -11.52 -15.72 -2.00
CA HIS A 489 -10.81 -15.83 -3.27
C HIS A 489 -10.07 -14.51 -3.51
N ALA A 490 -8.76 -14.54 -3.78
CA ALA A 490 -8.04 -13.30 -4.06
C ALA A 490 -8.58 -12.69 -5.36
N PRO A 491 -9.29 -11.55 -5.29
CA PRO A 491 -9.70 -10.85 -6.49
C PRO A 491 -8.46 -10.25 -7.15
N VAL A 492 -8.53 -10.12 -8.47
CA VAL A 492 -7.45 -9.62 -9.34
C VAL A 492 -6.88 -8.27 -8.89
N SER A 493 -7.65 -7.47 -8.16
CA SER A 493 -7.32 -6.13 -7.67
C SER A 493 -6.21 -6.05 -6.62
N THR A 494 -5.92 -7.12 -5.86
CA THR A 494 -4.78 -7.12 -4.93
C THR A 494 -3.45 -6.91 -5.69
N TRP A 495 -3.46 -7.14 -7.01
CA TRP A 495 -2.34 -6.93 -7.93
C TRP A 495 -2.27 -5.51 -8.53
N LEU A 496 -3.36 -4.74 -8.52
CA LEU A 496 -3.46 -3.41 -9.14
C LEU A 496 -2.89 -2.27 -8.30
N LEU A 497 -2.64 -2.50 -7.01
CA LEU A 497 -1.88 -1.57 -6.15
C LEU A 497 -0.48 -1.27 -6.72
N CYS A 498 0.10 -2.13 -7.56
CA CYS A 498 1.42 -1.90 -8.17
C CYS A 498 1.38 -1.25 -9.57
N PHE A 499 0.31 -1.42 -10.35
CA PHE A 499 0.28 -0.94 -11.75
C PHE A 499 -0.02 0.57 -11.88
N TYR A 500 -0.76 1.16 -10.95
CA TYR A 500 -1.14 2.58 -11.04
C TYR A 500 -0.02 3.57 -10.69
N TYR A 501 1.09 3.09 -10.12
CA TYR A 501 2.18 3.99 -9.70
C TYR A 501 3.30 4.18 -10.73
N LEU A 502 3.27 3.47 -11.87
CA LEU A 502 4.37 3.46 -12.86
C LEU A 502 4.11 4.19 -14.19
N ALA A 503 2.95 4.83 -14.40
CA ALA A 503 2.55 5.27 -15.74
C ALA A 503 2.12 6.75 -15.87
N PHE A 504 2.73 7.71 -15.17
CA PHE A 504 2.53 9.14 -15.53
C PHE A 504 3.76 10.00 -15.18
N PRO A 505 4.61 10.40 -16.16
CA PRO A 505 5.21 11.73 -16.10
C PRO A 505 4.11 12.78 -16.35
N PRO A 506 4.22 14.00 -15.80
CA PRO A 506 3.36 15.09 -16.24
C PRO A 506 3.61 15.32 -17.73
N VAL A 507 2.54 15.26 -18.53
CA VAL A 507 2.53 15.97 -19.81
C VAL A 507 2.72 17.44 -19.44
N ARG A 508 3.87 18.01 -19.82
CA ARG A 508 4.04 19.45 -19.89
C ARG A 508 3.36 19.94 -21.16
#